data_AF-A0A961VCU6-F1
#
_entry.id   AF-A0A961VCU6-F1
#
_cell.length_a   1.000
_cell.length_b   1.000
_cell.length_c   1.000
_cell.angle_alpha   90.00
_cell.angle_beta   90.00
_cell.angle_gamma   90.00
#
_symmetry.space_group_name_H-M   'P 1'
#
loop_
_entity.id
_entity.type
_entity.pdbx_description
1 polymer ?
#
loop_
_entity_poly.entity_id
_entity_poly.type
_entity_poly.pdbx_seq_one_letter_code
_entity_poly.pdbx_strand_id
1 'polypeptide(L)' 'ADRIFDFADNGAEKIDFSSIAGITQRADLTITDGSGFALVSYHDTAGNWDASIRVDGLTAAQLQDNDFIFV' A
#
# COMPACT_ATOMS: atom_id res chain seq x y z
N ALA A 1 -11.26 5.08 2.89
CA ALA A 1 -10.12 4.25 3.30
C ALA A 1 -10.53 2.82 3.13
N ASP A 2 -9.89 2.14 2.20
CA ASP A 2 -10.15 0.72 1.95
C ASP A 2 -9.41 -0.12 3.00
N ARG A 3 -9.86 -1.35 3.21
CA ARG A 3 -9.33 -2.22 4.26
C ARG A 3 -9.19 -3.66 3.77
N ILE A 4 -8.03 -4.24 4.05
CA ILE A 4 -7.67 -5.64 3.77
C ILE A 4 -7.45 -6.32 5.12
N PHE A 5 -8.06 -7.48 5.33
CA PHE A 5 -8.12 -8.13 6.65
C PHE A 5 -7.14 -9.30 6.80
N ASP A 6 -6.79 -9.98 5.71
CA ASP A 6 -6.10 -11.26 5.71
C ASP A 6 -5.00 -11.34 4.63
N PHE A 7 -4.33 -10.21 4.37
CA PHE A 7 -3.24 -10.16 3.39
C PHE A 7 -2.13 -11.15 3.76
N ALA A 8 -1.83 -12.07 2.85
CA ALA A 8 -0.82 -13.09 3.04
C ALA A 8 0.58 -12.54 2.76
N ASP A 9 1.35 -12.31 3.83
CA ASP A 9 2.80 -11.98 3.80
C ASP A 9 3.64 -13.22 3.43
N ASN A 10 3.35 -13.79 2.26
CA ASN A 10 4.07 -14.92 1.66
C ASN A 10 4.43 -14.65 0.18
N GLY A 11 4.20 -13.43 -0.29
CA GLY A 11 4.45 -13.00 -1.65
C GLY A 11 3.48 -13.53 -2.71
N ALA A 12 2.43 -14.27 -2.36
CA ALA A 12 1.42 -14.72 -3.30
C ALA A 12 0.41 -13.61 -3.65
N GLU A 13 0.06 -12.78 -2.67
CA GLU A 13 -0.90 -11.70 -2.83
C GLU A 13 -0.21 -10.39 -3.22
N LYS A 14 -0.97 -9.52 -3.91
CA LYS A 14 -0.48 -8.27 -4.47
C LYS A 14 -1.53 -7.18 -4.36
N ILE A 15 -1.11 -5.96 -4.03
CA ILE A 15 -1.93 -4.76 -4.12
C ILE A 15 -1.57 -4.04 -5.42
N ASP A 16 -2.54 -3.94 -6.33
CA ASP A 16 -2.31 -3.40 -7.67
C ASP A 16 -2.57 -1.89 -7.72
N PHE A 17 -1.50 -1.13 -7.99
CA PHE A 17 -1.52 0.31 -8.20
C PHE A 17 -1.34 0.70 -9.68
N SER A 18 -1.25 -0.25 -10.61
CA SER A 18 -0.93 0.01 -12.02
C SER A 18 -1.96 0.89 -12.73
N SER A 19 -3.20 0.95 -12.24
CA SER A 19 -4.23 1.84 -12.79
C SER A 19 -4.24 3.23 -12.16
N ILE A 20 -3.39 3.51 -11.18
CA ILE A 20 -3.39 4.77 -10.42
C ILE A 20 -2.30 5.69 -11.00
N ALA A 21 -2.75 6.75 -11.67
CA ALA A 21 -1.85 7.72 -12.28
C ALA A 21 -0.92 8.36 -11.24
N GLY A 22 0.38 8.34 -11.51
CA GLY A 22 1.40 8.91 -10.62
C GLY A 22 2.02 7.93 -9.63
N ILE A 23 1.50 6.71 -9.53
CA ILE A 23 2.05 5.67 -8.67
C ILE A 23 2.76 4.64 -9.56
N THR A 24 4.07 4.78 -9.65
CA THR A 24 4.95 4.03 -10.57
C THR A 24 5.94 3.14 -9.84
N GLN A 25 6.12 3.35 -8.54
CA GLN A 25 7.05 2.61 -7.71
C GLN A 25 6.64 2.72 -6.24
N ARG A 26 7.16 1.81 -5.40
CA ARG A 26 6.87 1.82 -3.96
C ARG A 26 7.27 3.12 -3.27
N ALA A 27 8.30 3.82 -3.76
CA ALA A 27 8.72 5.11 -3.22
C ALA A 27 7.66 6.22 -3.39
N ASP A 28 6.65 6.00 -4.23
CA ASP A 28 5.49 6.89 -4.38
C ASP A 28 4.43 6.64 -3.28
N LEU A 29 4.62 5.60 -2.46
CA LEU A 29 3.77 5.23 -1.34
C LEU A 29 4.40 5.67 -0.02
N THR A 30 3.56 6.07 0.94
CA THR A 30 3.92 6.21 2.35
C THR A 30 3.32 5.07 3.13
N ILE A 31 4.15 4.24 3.77
CA ILE A 31 3.69 3.10 4.57
C ILE A 31 4.06 3.33 6.03
N THR A 32 3.05 3.37 6.91
CA THR A 32 3.25 3.61 8.36
C THR A 32 2.61 2.53 9.21
N ASP A 33 3.19 2.29 10.38
CA ASP A 33 2.63 1.37 11.37
C ASP A 33 1.49 2.01 12.14
N GLY A 34 0.39 1.27 12.25
CA GLY A 34 -0.69 1.49 13.19
C GLY A 34 -0.74 0.39 14.26
N SER A 35 -1.70 0.48 15.18
CA SER A 35 -1.89 -0.58 16.19
C SER A 35 -2.48 -1.84 15.55
N GLY A 36 -1.59 -2.77 15.16
CA GLY A 36 -1.96 -4.05 14.56
C GLY A 36 -2.29 -4.00 13.07
N PHE A 37 -1.84 -2.97 12.35
CA PHE A 37 -2.03 -2.82 10.91
C PHE A 37 -0.93 -1.95 10.29
N ALA A 38 -0.76 -2.06 8.97
CA ALA A 38 0.00 -1.13 8.15
C ALA A 38 -0.96 -0.21 7.40
N LEU A 39 -0.64 1.07 7.30
CA LEU A 39 -1.39 2.04 6.50
C LEU A 39 -0.56 2.42 5.27
N VAL A 40 -1.03 2.03 4.09
CA VAL A 40 -0.45 2.39 2.80
C VAL A 40 -1.18 3.62 2.27
N SER A 41 -0.50 4.75 2.22
CA SER A 41 -1.03 6.03 1.73
C SER A 41 -0.36 6.42 0.43
N TYR A 42 -1.12 7.08 -0.45
CA TYR A 42 -0.63 7.57 -1.75
C TYR A 42 -1.34 8.85 -2.14
N HIS A 43 -0.69 9.62 -3.01
CA HIS A 43 -1.18 10.91 -3.47
C HIS A 43 -1.41 10.91 -4.98
N ASP A 44 -2.32 11.76 -5.47
CA ASP A 44 -2.37 12.05 -6.90
C ASP A 44 -1.08 12.75 -7.38
N THR A 45 -0.86 12.81 -8.70
CA THR A 45 0.31 13.44 -9.32
C THR A 45 0.50 14.92 -8.96
N ALA A 46 -0.50 15.57 -8.38
CA ALA A 46 -0.48 16.96 -7.98
C ALA A 46 -0.39 17.13 -6.45
N GLY A 47 -0.29 16.03 -5.68
CA GLY A 47 -0.20 16.03 -4.22
C GLY A 47 -1.48 16.47 -3.49
N ASN A 48 -2.64 16.45 -4.16
CA ASN A 48 -3.85 17.09 -3.64
C ASN A 48 -4.78 16.15 -2.85
N TRP A 49 -4.67 14.84 -3.05
CA TRP A 49 -5.60 13.85 -2.47
C TRP A 49 -4.83 12.76 -1.75
N ASP A 50 -5.16 12.49 -0.49
CA ASP A 50 -4.57 11.41 0.29
C ASP A 50 -5.54 10.24 0.32
N ALA A 51 -5.26 9.21 -0.49
CA ALA A 51 -5.97 7.94 -0.40
C ALA A 51 -5.14 6.96 0.44
N SER A 52 -5.82 6.06 1.14
CA SER A 52 -5.16 5.08 2.00
C SER A 52 -5.87 3.73 2.02
N ILE A 53 -5.05 2.69 2.14
CA ILE A 53 -5.43 1.29 2.32
C ILE A 53 -4.87 0.84 3.67
N ARG A 54 -5.74 0.34 4.55
CA ARG A 54 -5.36 -0.29 5.80
C ARG A 54 -5.21 -1.80 5.58
N VAL A 55 -4.06 -2.35 5.96
CA VAL A 55 -3.78 -3.80 5.90
C VAL A 55 -3.63 -4.32 7.32
N ASP A 56 -4.64 -5.03 7.82
CA ASP A 56 -4.63 -5.58 9.17
C ASP A 56 -3.67 -6.76 9.31
N GLY A 57 -3.15 -6.94 10.52
CA GLY A 57 -2.32 -8.09 10.86
C GLY A 57 -0.87 -7.98 10.39
N LEU A 58 -0.53 -6.94 9.64
CA LEU A 58 0.82 -6.66 9.15
C LEU A 58 1.37 -5.36 9.69
N THR A 59 2.70 -5.26 9.68
CA THR A 59 3.46 -4.03 9.92
C THR A 59 3.97 -3.45 8.60
N ALA A 60 4.36 -2.19 8.60
CA ALA A 60 4.96 -1.51 7.45
C ALA A 60 6.23 -2.24 6.95
N ALA A 61 6.99 -2.85 7.85
CA ALA A 61 8.20 -3.60 7.51
C ALA A 61 7.91 -4.93 6.80
N GLN A 62 6.71 -5.49 6.97
CA GLN A 62 6.29 -6.73 6.32
C GLN A 62 5.82 -6.50 4.89
N LEU A 63 5.32 -5.30 4.56
CA LEU A 63 4.97 -4.95 3.19
C LEU A 63 6.23 -4.59 2.38
N GLN A 64 6.66 -5.54 1.55
CA GLN A 64 7.86 -5.50 0.71
C GLN A 64 7.54 -5.01 -0.71
N ASP A 65 8.57 -4.66 -1.48
CA ASP A 65 8.42 -4.15 -2.85
C ASP A 65 7.65 -5.12 -3.77
N ASN A 66 7.84 -6.42 -3.57
CA ASN A 66 7.16 -7.43 -4.35
C ASN A 66 5.69 -7.60 -3.97
N ASP A 67 5.16 -6.96 -2.93
CA ASP A 67 3.73 -7.00 -2.57
C ASP A 67 2.87 -6.02 -3.37
N PHE A 68 3.50 -5.22 -4.22
CA PHE A 68 2.84 -4.18 -5.01
C PHE A 68 3.05 -4.41 -6.51
N ILE A 69 2.03 -4.07 -7.30
CA ILE A 69 2.13 -4.02 -8.76
C ILE A 69 2.06 -2.55 -9.18
N PHE A 70 3.01 -2.13 -10.01
CA PHE A 70 3.09 -0.79 -10.59
C PHE A 70 3.18 -0.89 -12.12
N VAL A 71 3.03 0.25 -12.80
CA VAL A 71 3.23 0.40 -14.27
C VAL A 71 4.68 0.40 -14.69
#